data_AF-A0A957H9M2-F1
#
_entry.id   AF-A0A957H9M2-F1
#
_cell.length_a   1.000
_cell.length_b   1.000
_cell.length_c   1.000
_cell.angle_alpha   90.00
_cell.angle_beta   90.00
_cell.angle_gamma   90.00
#
_symmetry.space_group_name_H-M   'P 1'
#
loop_
_entity.id
_entity.type
_entity.pdbx_description
1 polymer ?
#
loop_
_entity_poly.entity_id
_entity_poly.type
_entity_poly.pdbx_seq_one_letter_code
_entity_poly.pdbx_strand_id
1 'polypeptide(L)'
;MLIEKQRQSELARRKGQALKTIIQGIWLAITFVGAYFLVQMIFEQGLISLGAFYELGIPRSVPRWVFEWVIIFLIVVGMQFVFVLGYVIASPEGRQRAGKATPYSKNPDPLDNEYR
;
A
#
# COMPACT_ATOMS: atom_id res chain seq x y z
N MET A 1 23.92 29.34 -3.41
CA MET A 1 24.31 28.08 -4.12
C MET A 1 24.13 26.81 -3.28
N LEU A 2 24.77 26.62 -2.12
CA LEU A 2 24.68 25.36 -1.35
C LEU A 2 23.28 25.14 -0.72
N ILE A 3 22.72 26.21 -0.12
CA ILE A 3 21.36 26.24 0.43
C ILE A 3 20.28 26.05 -0.67
N GLU A 4 20.50 26.60 -1.87
CA GLU A 4 19.58 26.40 -3.01
C GLU A 4 19.60 24.96 -3.52
N LYS A 5 20.78 24.33 -3.58
CA LYS A 5 20.89 22.90 -3.93
C LYS A 5 20.23 22.01 -2.88
N GLN A 6 20.36 22.32 -1.59
CA GLN A 6 19.64 21.61 -0.51
C GLN A 6 18.12 21.76 -0.66
N ARG A 7 17.62 22.98 -0.87
CA ARG A 7 16.18 23.23 -1.08
C ARG A 7 15.63 22.50 -2.31
N GLN A 8 16.39 22.45 -3.40
CA GLN A 8 16.02 21.69 -4.60
C GLN A 8 16.00 20.18 -4.36
N SER A 9 16.96 19.64 -3.60
CA SER A 9 17.01 18.22 -3.24
C SER A 9 15.84 17.81 -2.35
N GLU A 10 15.45 18.65 -1.38
CA GLU A 10 14.26 18.41 -0.55
C GLU A 10 12.98 18.49 -1.37
N LEU A 11 12.85 19.49 -2.24
CA LEU A 11 11.70 19.63 -3.14
C LEU A 11 11.59 18.44 -4.10
N ALA A 12 12.70 17.95 -4.64
CA ALA A 12 12.73 16.76 -5.50
C ALA A 12 12.31 15.51 -4.72
N ARG A 13 12.79 15.34 -3.48
CA ARG A 13 12.44 14.22 -2.60
C ARG A 13 10.95 14.24 -2.23
N ARG A 14 10.40 15.42 -1.91
CA ARG A 14 8.97 15.62 -1.63
C ARG A 14 8.10 15.36 -2.87
N LYS A 15 8.51 15.84 -4.05
CA LYS A 15 7.80 15.57 -5.31
C LYS A 15 7.78 14.07 -5.64
N GLY A 16 8.89 13.37 -5.42
CA GLY A 16 8.99 11.92 -5.63
C GLY A 16 8.08 11.12 -4.68
N GLN A 17 7.95 11.53 -3.42
CA GLN A 17 7.02 10.91 -2.47
C GLN A 17 5.55 11.21 -2.82
N ALA A 18 5.22 12.46 -3.16
CA ALA A 18 3.86 12.83 -3.53
C ALA A 18 3.34 12.04 -4.73
N LEU A 19 4.17 11.84 -5.77
CA LEU A 19 3.78 11.09 -6.97
C LEU A 19 3.53 9.61 -6.64
N LYS A 20 4.34 9.00 -5.76
CA LYS A 20 4.11 7.62 -5.28
C LYS A 20 2.79 7.49 -4.53
N THR A 21 2.47 8.44 -3.65
CA THR A 21 1.19 8.45 -2.92
C THR A 21 0.01 8.58 -3.87
N ILE A 22 0.11 9.41 -4.91
CA ILE A 22 -0.94 9.54 -5.94
C ILE A 22 -1.14 8.22 -6.68
N ILE A 23 -0.07 7.57 -7.13
CA ILE A 23 -0.15 6.27 -7.80
C ILE A 23 -0.78 5.22 -6.88
N GLN A 24 -0.38 5.19 -5.60
CA GLN A 24 -0.94 4.26 -4.62
C GLN A 24 -2.44 4.52 -4.39
N GLY A 25 -2.87 5.78 -4.36
CA GLY A 25 -4.27 6.16 -4.25
C GLY A 25 -5.10 5.72 -5.48
N ILE A 26 -4.57 5.93 -6.69
CA ILE A 26 -5.20 5.45 -7.93
C ILE A 26 -5.28 3.92 -7.93
N TRP A 27 -4.20 3.24 -7.55
CA TRP A 27 -4.17 1.78 -7.46
C TRP A 27 -5.20 1.26 -6.45
N LEU A 28 -5.28 1.88 -5.27
CA LEU A 28 -6.28 1.54 -4.26
C LEU A 28 -7.70 1.65 -4.83
N ALA A 29 -8.02 2.77 -5.49
CA ALA A 29 -9.32 2.97 -6.12
C ALA A 29 -9.63 1.87 -7.16
N ILE A 30 -8.67 1.55 -8.03
CA ILE A 30 -8.83 0.47 -9.03
C ILE A 30 -9.06 -0.88 -8.35
N THR A 31 -8.26 -1.22 -7.33
CA THR A 31 -8.41 -2.49 -6.61
C THR A 31 -9.74 -2.60 -5.88
N PHE A 32 -10.23 -1.48 -5.32
CA PHE A 32 -11.51 -1.45 -4.62
C PHE A 32 -12.68 -1.63 -5.58
N VAL A 33 -12.69 -0.91 -6.71
CA VAL A 33 -13.70 -1.08 -7.76
C VAL A 33 -13.65 -2.49 -8.33
N GLY A 34 -12.46 -3.00 -8.63
CA GLY A 34 -12.27 -4.37 -9.11
C GLY A 34 -12.77 -5.42 -8.11
N ALA A 35 -12.46 -5.26 -6.82
CA ALA A 35 -12.93 -6.14 -5.77
C ALA A 35 -14.46 -6.13 -5.64
N TYR A 36 -15.10 -4.96 -5.77
CA TYR A 36 -16.55 -4.84 -5.76
C TYR A 36 -17.20 -5.68 -6.89
N PHE A 37 -16.76 -5.50 -8.13
CA PHE A 37 -17.28 -6.27 -9.27
C PHE A 37 -17.01 -7.77 -9.13
N LEU A 38 -15.82 -8.14 -8.65
CA LEU A 38 -15.44 -9.53 -8.45
C LEU A 38 -16.32 -10.19 -7.38
N VAL A 39 -16.58 -9.51 -6.26
CA VAL A 39 -17.46 -10.02 -5.20
C VAL A 39 -18.89 -10.16 -5.70
N GLN A 40 -19.43 -9.17 -6.42
CA GLN A 40 -20.76 -9.28 -7.02
C GLN A 40 -20.85 -10.50 -7.94
N MET A 41 -19.87 -10.69 -8.83
CA MET A 41 -19.82 -11.84 -9.73
C MET A 41 -19.78 -13.18 -8.97
N ILE A 42 -19.01 -13.28 -7.88
CA ILE A 42 -18.92 -14.49 -7.06
C ILE A 42 -20.26 -14.83 -6.39
N PHE A 43 -20.96 -13.81 -5.87
CA PHE A 43 -22.28 -14.02 -5.27
C PHE A 43 -23.35 -14.36 -6.31
N GLU A 44 -23.32 -13.74 -7.49
CA GLU A 44 -24.24 -14.06 -8.60
C GLU A 44 -24.07 -15.49 -9.10
N GLN A 45 -22.83 -15.98 -9.15
CA GLN A 45 -22.51 -17.36 -9.54
C GLN A 45 -22.79 -18.38 -8.42
N GLY A 46 -23.18 -17.93 -7.22
CA GLY A 46 -23.47 -18.81 -6.09
C GLY A 46 -22.23 -19.53 -5.52
N LEU A 47 -21.03 -19.07 -5.86
CA LEU A 47 -19.77 -19.65 -5.38
C LEU A 47 -19.58 -19.45 -3.88
N ILE A 48 -20.15 -18.39 -3.32
CA ILE A 48 -20.17 -18.12 -1.88
C ILE A 48 -21.62 -18.07 -1.40
N SER A 49 -21.96 -18.95 -0.46
CA SER A 49 -23.26 -18.97 0.20
C SER A 49 -23.17 -18.31 1.58
N LEU A 50 -24.18 -17.50 1.92
CA LEU A 50 -24.34 -16.92 3.26
C LEU A 50 -24.48 -18.02 4.34
N GLY A 51 -24.90 -19.23 3.95
CA GLY A 51 -25.00 -20.38 4.85
C GLY A 51 -23.67 -20.72 5.53
N ALA A 52 -22.56 -20.67 4.79
CA ALA A 52 -21.23 -20.97 5.33
C ALA A 52 -20.81 -19.99 6.44
N PHE A 53 -21.22 -18.72 6.33
CA PHE A 53 -20.95 -17.72 7.35
C PHE A 53 -21.82 -17.91 8.61
N TYR A 54 -23.06 -18.35 8.43
CA TYR A 54 -23.93 -18.67 9.57
C TYR A 54 -23.46 -19.91 10.33
N GLU A 55 -22.90 -20.89 9.63
CA GLU A 55 -22.28 -22.07 10.25
C GLU A 55 -21.01 -21.73 11.05
N LEU A 56 -20.29 -20.67 10.66
CA LEU A 56 -19.15 -20.11 11.40
C LEU A 56 -19.55 -19.33 12.68
N GLY A 57 -20.84 -19.31 13.04
CA GLY A 57 -21.33 -18.68 14.27
C GLY A 57 -21.80 -17.23 14.10
N ILE A 58 -21.89 -16.72 12.87
CA ILE A 58 -22.41 -15.38 12.62
C ILE A 58 -23.95 -15.43 12.64
N PRO A 59 -24.64 -14.56 13.41
CA PRO A 59 -26.10 -14.60 13.48
C PRO A 59 -26.75 -14.13 12.16
N ARG A 60 -27.90 -14.73 11.82
CA ARG A 60 -28.69 -14.41 10.61
C ARG A 60 -29.27 -12.99 10.60
N SER A 61 -29.17 -12.26 11.71
CA SER A 61 -29.50 -10.84 11.79
C SER A 61 -28.51 -9.96 11.03
N VAL A 62 -27.32 -10.48 10.69
CA VAL A 62 -26.34 -9.74 9.89
C VAL A 62 -26.79 -9.69 8.44
N PRO A 63 -26.99 -8.48 7.88
CA PRO A 63 -27.47 -8.33 6.52
C PRO A 63 -26.36 -8.65 5.50
N ARG A 64 -26.77 -9.15 4.33
CA ARG A 64 -25.90 -9.58 3.23
C ARG A 64 -24.81 -8.57 2.86
N TRP A 65 -25.14 -7.28 2.81
CA TRP A 65 -24.20 -6.22 2.44
C TRP A 65 -22.96 -6.18 3.36
N VAL A 66 -23.11 -6.52 4.64
CA VAL A 66 -21.98 -6.56 5.58
C VAL A 66 -20.96 -7.63 5.16
N PHE A 67 -21.43 -8.81 4.75
CA PHE A 67 -20.55 -9.88 4.27
C PHE A 67 -19.84 -9.49 2.99
N GLU A 68 -20.55 -8.85 2.06
CA GLU A 68 -19.95 -8.34 0.83
C GLU A 68 -18.81 -7.36 1.14
N TRP A 69 -19.02 -6.40 2.05
CA TRP A 69 -17.98 -5.47 2.47
C TRP A 69 -16.79 -6.14 3.13
N VAL A 70 -17.01 -7.14 3.98
CA VAL A 70 -15.92 -7.88 4.63
C VAL A 70 -15.08 -8.62 3.59
N ILE A 71 -15.71 -9.28 2.62
CA ILE A 71 -14.99 -9.99 1.55
C ILE A 71 -14.24 -9.01 0.65
N ILE A 72 -14.86 -7.89 0.26
CA ILE A 72 -14.20 -6.81 -0.51
C ILE A 72 -12.97 -6.33 0.26
N PHE A 73 -13.10 -6.07 1.56
CA PHE A 73 -11.98 -5.62 2.39
C PHE A 73 -10.84 -6.64 2.41
N LEU A 74 -11.13 -7.93 2.59
CA LEU A 74 -10.11 -8.99 2.58
C LEU A 74 -9.39 -9.07 1.24
N ILE A 75 -10.12 -8.97 0.12
CA ILE A 75 -9.52 -8.98 -1.23
C ILE A 75 -8.63 -7.76 -1.43
N VAL A 76 -9.11 -6.57 -1.05
CA VAL A 76 -8.33 -5.33 -1.17
C VAL A 76 -7.06 -5.42 -0.35
N VAL A 77 -7.14 -5.87 0.91
CA VAL A 77 -5.95 -6.06 1.77
C VAL A 77 -4.97 -7.05 1.15
N GLY A 78 -5.45 -8.18 0.63
CA GLY A 78 -4.62 -9.16 -0.07
C GLY A 78 -3.92 -8.58 -1.31
N MET A 79 -4.66 -7.83 -2.13
CA MET A 79 -4.13 -7.16 -3.33
C MET A 79 -3.11 -6.08 -2.98
N GLN A 80 -3.36 -5.29 -1.93
CA GLN A 80 -2.41 -4.29 -1.44
C GLN A 80 -1.14 -4.94 -0.90
N PHE A 81 -1.24 -6.07 -0.21
CA PHE A 81 -0.08 -6.82 0.25
C PHE A 81 0.79 -7.29 -0.92
N VAL A 82 0.20 -7.85 -1.97
CA VAL A 82 0.92 -8.24 -3.20
C VAL A 82 1.56 -7.02 -3.87
N PHE A 83 0.86 -5.89 -3.92
CA PHE A 83 1.40 -4.65 -4.47
C PHE A 83 2.62 -4.14 -3.70
N VAL A 84 2.58 -4.18 -2.36
CA VAL A 84 3.73 -3.81 -1.50
C VAL A 84 4.91 -4.75 -1.76
N LEU A 85 4.69 -6.06 -1.83
CA LEU A 85 5.75 -7.02 -2.15
C LEU A 85 6.35 -6.76 -3.55
N GLY A 86 5.51 -6.54 -4.55
CA GLY A 86 5.93 -6.16 -5.90
C GLY A 86 6.76 -4.88 -5.91
N TYR A 87 6.34 -3.87 -5.14
CA TYR A 87 7.09 -2.63 -4.98
C TYR A 87 8.45 -2.84 -4.33
N VAL A 88 8.55 -3.66 -3.28
CA VAL A 88 9.82 -3.97 -2.61
C VAL A 88 10.81 -4.65 -3.56
N ILE A 89 10.33 -5.55 -4.42
CA ILE A 89 11.15 -6.31 -5.36
C ILE A 89 11.56 -5.46 -6.59
N ALA A 90 10.62 -4.69 -7.14
CA ALA A 90 10.82 -3.95 -8.39
C ALA A 90 11.49 -2.59 -8.18
N SER A 91 11.25 -1.90 -7.05
CA SER A 91 11.77 -0.55 -6.84
C SER A 91 13.23 -0.56 -6.35
N PRO A 92 14.10 0.32 -6.89
CA PRO A 92 15.49 0.45 -6.44
C PRO A 92 15.61 0.94 -4.99
N GLU A 93 14.59 1.60 -4.44
CA GLU A 93 14.50 1.99 -3.02
C GLU A 93 14.16 0.80 -2.11
N GLY A 94 13.28 -0.11 -2.55
CA GLY A 94 12.97 -1.36 -1.83
C GLY A 94 14.14 -2.36 -1.83
N ARG A 95 15.00 -2.30 -2.86
CA ARG A 95 16.27 -3.05 -2.90
C ARG A 95 17.39 -2.43 -2.09
N GLN A 96 17.23 -1.20 -1.58
CA GLN A 96 18.20 -0.67 -0.64
C GLN A 96 18.08 -1.46 0.66
N ARG A 97 18.95 -2.48 0.81
CA ARG A 97 19.16 -3.17 2.08
C ARG A 97 19.16 -2.12 3.19
N ALA A 98 18.35 -2.33 4.22
CA ALA A 98 18.49 -1.61 5.48
C ALA A 98 19.99 -1.63 5.81
N GLY A 99 20.64 -0.46 5.70
CA GLY A 99 22.09 -0.36 5.81
C GLY A 99 22.49 -0.95 7.14
N LYS A 100 23.65 -1.65 7.18
CA LYS A 100 24.30 -1.95 8.46
C LYS A 100 24.30 -0.67 9.30
N ALA A 101 23.99 -0.79 10.60
CA ALA A 101 24.05 0.33 11.52
C ALA A 101 25.44 0.97 11.46
N THR A 102 25.57 2.03 10.66
CA THR A 102 26.75 2.88 10.58
C THR A 102 26.45 4.12 11.40
N PRO A 103 27.43 4.65 12.18
CA PRO A 103 27.25 5.88 12.96
C PRO A 103 27.01 7.12 12.09
N TYR A 104 27.13 6.97 10.76
CA TYR A 104 26.90 8.01 9.77
C TYR A 104 25.68 7.67 8.92
N SER A 105 24.87 8.69 8.63
CA SER A 105 23.74 8.57 7.72
C SER A 105 24.25 8.25 6.30
N LYS A 106 23.49 7.44 5.56
CA LYS A 106 23.80 7.07 4.16
C LYS A 106 23.80 8.28 3.20
N ASN A 107 23.24 9.39 3.65
CA ASN A 107 23.33 10.73 3.04
C ASN A 107 23.85 11.68 4.13
N PRO A 108 25.19 11.77 4.32
CA PRO A 108 25.76 12.69 5.30
C PRO A 108 25.37 14.13 4.93
N ASP A 109 25.01 14.92 5.93
CA ASP A 109 24.79 16.34 5.72
C ASP A 109 26.15 16.96 5.37
N PRO A 110 26.30 17.73 4.28
CA PRO A 110 27.56 18.38 3.96
C PRO A 110 28.09 19.30 5.07
N LEU A 111 27.24 19.71 6.02
CA LEU A 111 27.61 20.47 7.22
C LEU A 111 28.29 19.61 8.31
N ASP A 112 28.12 18.28 8.30
CA ASP A 112 28.80 17.39 9.25
C ASP A 112 30.31 17.28 8.98
N ASN A 113 30.77 17.69 7.79
CA ASN A 113 32.19 17.72 7.42
C ASN A 113 32.90 19.02 7.78
N GLU A 114 32.21 20.06 8.23
CA GLU A 114 32.80 21.39 8.51
C GLU A 114 33.40 21.50 9.92
N TYR A 115 33.19 20.49 10.77
CA TYR A 115 33.78 20.38 12.12
C TYR A 115 34.98 19.41 12.16
N ARG A 116 35.68 19.22 11.03
CA ARG A 116 36.87 18.37 10.95
C ARG A 116 38.12 19.15 10.56
#